data_AF-A0A6C0J1T0-F1
#
_entry.id   AF-A0A6C0J1T0-F1
#
_cell.length_a   1.000
_cell.length_b   1.000
_cell.length_c   1.000
_cell.angle_alpha   90.00
_cell.angle_beta   90.00
_cell.angle_gamma   90.00
#
_symmetry.space_group_name_H-M   'P 1'
#
loop_
_entity.id
_entity.type
_entity.pdbx_description
1 polymer ?
#
loop_
_entity_poly.entity_id
_entity_poly.type
_entity_poly.pdbx_seq_one_letter_code
_entity_poly.pdbx_strand_id
1 'polypeptide(L)'
;MDYNCKLCNYNTSVKCNYDKHIKTLKHKNKEEEHLLYIQNNIDNFICNICNKKLSSRQSLNNHIKSCRGVSSVLECYKCNKMFNKSITRYKHEKKCNIANSKLININNTTNITNNITNNNTINNTINITVNNLGNENIDYIINDPEFIKFMNNCIENKIDGICNLIAKKHFDPSHPENHNIRKLNKKDSFIEIYNNNSWNLKNYKDGLDHFTITLETTISHFMEKMVEDNIEIKYDVIQYFMKEIGTILHWDLSTNNYDFSYQNRDMKNYKLSEKDEKMLLTKIYKLFCECLFKYSKIIHKN
;
A
#
# COMPACT_ATOMS: atom_id res chain seq x y z
N MET A 1 27.97 -11.63 1.75
CA MET A 1 27.07 -10.54 1.34
C MET A 1 26.38 -11.00 0.08
N ASP A 2 25.05 -10.93 0.02
CA ASP A 2 24.29 -11.39 -1.15
C ASP A 2 24.03 -10.20 -2.09
N TYR A 3 24.36 -10.38 -3.38
CA TYR A 3 24.16 -9.45 -4.48
C TYR A 3 22.83 -9.76 -5.17
N ASN A 4 21.93 -8.78 -5.21
CA ASN A 4 20.57 -8.92 -5.74
C ASN A 4 20.35 -7.94 -6.90
N CYS A 5 19.85 -8.45 -8.03
CA CYS A 5 19.47 -7.68 -9.21
C CYS A 5 18.28 -6.77 -8.92
N LYS A 6 18.35 -5.50 -9.34
CA LYS A 6 17.27 -4.51 -9.14
C LYS A 6 16.14 -4.56 -10.17
N LEU A 7 16.31 -5.33 -11.25
CA LEU A 7 15.38 -5.39 -12.40
C LEU A 7 14.83 -6.81 -12.62
N CYS A 8 15.21 -7.77 -11.77
CA CYS A 8 14.95 -9.18 -11.97
C CYS A 8 15.18 -9.98 -10.69
N ASN A 9 14.59 -11.17 -10.61
CA ASN A 9 14.67 -12.03 -9.43
C ASN A 9 16.00 -12.80 -9.30
N TYR A 10 17.12 -12.24 -9.78
CA TYR A 10 18.43 -12.85 -9.69
C TYR A 10 19.14 -12.45 -8.40
N ASN A 11 19.62 -13.44 -7.64
CA ASN A 11 20.44 -13.24 -6.46
C ASN A 11 21.68 -14.16 -6.49
N THR A 12 22.75 -13.75 -5.82
CA THR A 12 23.97 -14.55 -5.69
C THR A 12 24.79 -14.06 -4.51
N SER A 13 25.41 -14.96 -3.75
CA SER A 13 26.37 -14.60 -2.68
C SER A 13 27.74 -14.15 -3.22
N VAL A 14 27.96 -14.26 -4.54
CA VAL A 14 29.24 -14.04 -5.21
C VAL A 14 29.17 -12.85 -6.16
N LYS A 15 30.03 -11.84 -5.93
CA LYS A 15 30.10 -10.60 -6.74
C LYS A 15 30.33 -10.86 -8.22
N CYS A 16 31.25 -11.76 -8.55
CA CYS A 16 31.58 -12.09 -9.93
C CYS A 16 30.36 -12.62 -10.71
N ASN A 17 29.49 -13.39 -10.05
CA ASN A 17 28.25 -13.90 -10.66
C ASN A 17 27.24 -12.77 -10.89
N TYR A 18 27.18 -11.79 -9.99
CA TYR A 18 26.34 -10.59 -10.15
C TYR A 18 26.83 -9.72 -11.31
N ASP A 19 28.16 -9.52 -11.40
CA ASP A 19 28.77 -8.74 -12.47
C ASP A 19 28.59 -9.40 -13.85
N LYS A 20 28.57 -10.73 -13.90
CA LYS A 20 28.20 -11.49 -15.11
C LYS A 20 26.71 -11.34 -15.42
N HIS A 21 25.86 -11.44 -14.40
CA HIS A 21 24.42 -11.33 -14.53
C HIS A 21 23.97 -9.99 -15.16
N ILE A 22 24.47 -8.85 -14.67
CA ILE A 22 24.11 -7.53 -15.21
C ILE A 22 24.57 -7.34 -16.67
N LYS A 23 25.56 -8.14 -17.12
CA LYS A 23 26.06 -8.12 -18.51
C LYS A 23 25.26 -9.03 -19.44
N THR A 24 24.38 -9.89 -18.92
CA THR A 24 23.58 -10.79 -19.75
C THR A 24 22.60 -10.01 -20.63
N LEU A 25 22.38 -10.49 -21.86
CA LEU A 25 21.42 -9.90 -22.80
C LEU A 25 20.01 -9.81 -22.19
N LYS A 26 19.61 -10.85 -21.43
CA LYS A 26 18.32 -10.91 -20.73
C LYS A 26 18.16 -9.80 -19.68
N HIS A 27 19.23 -9.40 -19.00
CA HIS A 27 19.18 -8.28 -18.05
C HIS A 27 19.13 -6.95 -18.78
N LYS A 28 19.98 -6.76 -19.80
CA LYS A 28 20.01 -5.54 -20.61
C LYS A 28 18.68 -5.24 -21.29
N ASN A 29 18.01 -6.27 -21.85
CA ASN A 29 16.70 -6.09 -22.48
C ASN A 29 15.64 -5.64 -21.46
N LYS A 30 15.65 -6.19 -20.24
CA LYS A 30 14.74 -5.75 -19.17
C LYS A 30 15.02 -4.34 -18.69
N GLU A 31 16.29 -3.94 -18.65
CA GLU A 31 16.70 -2.57 -18.34
C GLU A 31 16.19 -1.60 -19.40
N GLU A 32 16.33 -1.96 -20.68
CA GLU A 32 15.85 -1.16 -21.81
C GLU A 32 14.31 -1.03 -21.81
N GLU A 33 13.58 -2.13 -21.58
CA GLU A 33 12.12 -2.11 -21.41
C GLU A 33 11.68 -1.19 -20.26
N HIS A 34 12.37 -1.23 -19.12
CA HIS A 34 12.08 -0.37 -17.97
C HIS A 34 12.36 1.12 -18.28
N LEU A 35 13.44 1.43 -19.00
CA LEU A 35 13.74 2.79 -19.42
C LEU A 35 12.72 3.33 -20.43
N LEU A 36 12.30 2.50 -21.39
CA LEU A 36 11.22 2.81 -22.33
C LEU A 36 9.90 3.07 -21.62
N TYR A 37 9.57 2.29 -20.60
CA TYR A 37 8.37 2.51 -19.77
C TYR A 37 8.41 3.86 -19.04
N ILE A 38 9.54 4.20 -18.42
CA ILE A 38 9.70 5.51 -17.74
C ILE A 38 9.55 6.66 -18.73
N GLN A 39 10.19 6.55 -19.88
CA GLN A 39 10.14 7.58 -20.93
C GLN A 39 8.71 7.78 -21.44
N ASN A 40 7.99 6.69 -21.73
CA ASN A 40 6.59 6.75 -22.15
C ASN A 40 5.68 7.40 -21.10
N ASN A 41 5.89 7.15 -19.80
CA ASN A 41 5.13 7.82 -18.75
C ASN A 41 5.40 9.33 -18.72
N ILE A 42 6.67 9.72 -18.86
CA ILE A 42 7.09 11.12 -18.88
C ILE A 42 6.45 11.87 -20.06
N ASP A 43 6.43 11.27 -21.25
CA ASP A 43 5.90 11.86 -22.47
C ASP A 43 4.37 11.99 -22.43
N ASN A 44 3.69 11.10 -21.68
CA ASN A 44 2.24 11.15 -21.46
C ASN A 44 1.82 11.98 -20.24
N PHE A 45 2.75 12.75 -19.65
CA PHE A 45 2.56 13.56 -18.44
C PHE A 45 2.15 12.76 -17.20
N ILE A 46 2.62 11.52 -17.07
CA ILE A 46 2.32 10.62 -15.95
C ILE A 46 3.50 10.62 -14.96
N CYS A 47 3.26 10.89 -13.66
CA CYS A 47 4.31 10.75 -12.62
C CYS A 47 4.76 9.29 -12.58
N ASN A 48 6.00 8.98 -12.91
CA ASN A 48 6.52 7.61 -12.77
C ASN A 48 6.60 7.12 -11.30
N ILE A 49 6.38 8.01 -10.32
CA ILE A 49 6.42 7.70 -8.89
C ILE A 49 5.02 7.35 -8.34
N CYS A 50 3.99 8.13 -8.70
CA CYS A 50 2.59 7.96 -8.23
C CYS A 50 1.56 7.66 -9.33
N ASN A 51 1.99 7.62 -10.59
CA ASN A 51 1.19 7.42 -11.80
C ASN A 51 0.01 8.40 -11.98
N LYS A 52 0.06 9.59 -11.36
CA LYS A 52 -0.86 10.70 -11.62
C LYS A 52 -0.62 11.24 -13.02
N LYS A 53 -1.67 11.37 -13.83
CA LYS A 53 -1.63 12.10 -15.11
C LYS A 53 -1.81 13.58 -14.83
N LEU A 54 -0.88 14.39 -15.31
CA LEU A 54 -0.85 15.83 -15.16
C LEU A 54 -1.23 16.48 -16.49
N SER A 55 -1.67 17.73 -16.44
CA SER A 55 -2.13 18.45 -17.63
C SER A 55 -1.00 18.91 -18.54
N SER A 56 0.25 18.89 -18.06
CA SER A 56 1.40 19.39 -18.81
C SER A 56 2.73 18.85 -18.28
N ARG A 57 3.78 18.98 -19.09
CA ARG A 57 5.17 18.67 -18.69
C ARG A 57 5.62 19.49 -17.47
N GLN A 58 5.25 20.76 -17.41
CA GLN A 58 5.63 21.67 -16.33
C GLN A 58 4.95 21.29 -15.01
N SER A 59 3.67 20.94 -15.05
CA SER A 59 2.94 20.45 -13.88
C SER A 59 3.48 19.09 -13.42
N LEU A 60 3.83 18.20 -14.33
CA LEU A 60 4.55 16.95 -14.02
C LEU A 60 5.89 17.22 -13.33
N ASN A 61 6.72 18.14 -13.83
CA ASN A 61 8.03 18.42 -13.24
C ASN A 61 7.92 19.03 -11.83
N ASN A 62 6.97 19.93 -11.61
CA ASN A 62 6.70 20.49 -10.28
C ASN A 62 6.09 19.45 -9.34
N HIS A 63 5.20 18.62 -9.88
CA HIS A 63 4.65 17.49 -9.17
C HIS A 63 5.77 16.55 -8.77
N ILE A 64 6.66 16.07 -9.64
CA ILE A 64 7.77 15.15 -9.31
C ILE A 64 8.63 15.67 -8.14
N LYS A 65 8.92 16.98 -8.09
CA LYS A 65 9.66 17.60 -6.97
C LYS A 65 8.97 17.45 -5.60
N SER A 66 7.65 17.27 -5.59
CA SER A 66 6.81 17.06 -4.40
C SER A 66 6.06 15.72 -4.40
N CYS A 67 6.20 14.91 -5.46
CA CYS A 67 5.50 13.66 -5.76
C CYS A 67 6.17 12.63 -4.87
N ARG A 68 5.58 12.40 -3.70
CA ARG A 68 6.09 11.38 -2.80
C ARG A 68 5.86 9.98 -3.36
N GLY A 69 4.88 9.80 -4.24
CA GLY A 69 4.56 8.51 -4.88
C GLY A 69 3.18 7.94 -4.54
N VAL A 70 2.40 8.66 -3.72
CA VAL A 70 0.98 8.41 -3.41
C VAL A 70 0.27 9.74 -3.30
N SER A 71 -1.00 9.71 -3.69
CA SER A 71 -1.97 10.77 -3.46
C SER A 71 -2.04 11.03 -1.95
N SER A 72 -1.71 12.24 -1.49
CA SER A 72 -1.43 12.61 -0.08
C SER A 72 -2.39 11.96 0.95
N VAL A 73 -1.99 11.82 2.23
CA VAL A 73 -2.91 11.39 3.31
C VAL A 73 -4.22 12.15 3.29
N LEU A 74 -4.21 13.38 2.80
CA LEU A 74 -5.38 14.23 2.72
C LEU A 74 -6.07 14.19 1.35
N GLU A 75 -5.72 13.26 0.47
CA GLU A 75 -6.25 13.13 -0.88
C GLU A 75 -7.23 11.97 -0.93
N CYS A 76 -8.44 12.22 -1.42
CA CYS A 76 -9.47 11.19 -1.55
C CYS A 76 -9.08 10.18 -2.63
N TYR A 77 -9.02 8.88 -2.30
CA TYR A 77 -8.64 7.84 -3.27
C TYR A 77 -9.63 7.67 -4.44
N LYS A 78 -10.90 8.06 -4.22
CA LYS A 78 -11.98 7.97 -5.20
C LYS A 78 -11.89 9.05 -6.29
N CYS A 79 -11.67 10.32 -5.91
CA CYS A 79 -11.70 11.46 -6.85
C CYS A 79 -10.43 12.35 -6.84
N ASN A 80 -9.41 11.97 -6.07
CA ASN A 80 -8.13 12.69 -5.95
C ASN A 80 -8.25 14.14 -5.43
N LYS A 81 -9.35 14.47 -4.74
CA LYS A 81 -9.54 15.78 -4.11
C LYS A 81 -8.69 15.89 -2.84
N MET A 82 -7.97 16.99 -2.71
CA MET A 82 -7.17 17.33 -1.52
C MET A 82 -8.02 17.95 -0.41
N PHE A 83 -7.69 17.59 0.82
CA PHE A 83 -8.27 18.04 2.07
C PHE A 83 -7.18 18.60 3.00
N ASN A 84 -7.60 19.22 4.09
CA ASN A 84 -6.71 19.77 5.11
C ASN A 84 -6.69 18.96 6.41
N LYS A 85 -7.61 17.99 6.55
CA LYS A 85 -7.73 17.10 7.72
C LYS A 85 -8.21 15.71 7.27
N SER A 86 -7.81 14.65 7.98
CA SER A 86 -8.23 13.27 7.69
C SER A 86 -9.76 13.12 7.73
N ILE A 87 -10.39 13.69 8.76
CA ILE A 87 -11.86 13.72 8.95
C ILE A 87 -12.63 14.37 7.79
N THR A 88 -12.06 15.40 7.14
CA THR A 88 -12.73 16.07 6.01
C THR A 88 -12.61 15.26 4.73
N ARG A 89 -11.51 14.53 4.53
CA ARG A 89 -11.34 13.54 3.45
C ARG A 89 -12.35 12.40 3.58
N TYR A 90 -12.46 11.77 4.76
CA TYR A 90 -13.37 10.64 4.97
C TYR A 90 -14.85 10.99 4.73
N LYS A 91 -15.33 12.10 5.30
CA LYS A 91 -16.72 12.55 5.09
C LYS A 91 -17.04 12.74 3.61
N HIS A 92 -16.05 13.16 2.83
CA HIS A 92 -16.16 13.24 1.39
C HIS A 92 -16.14 11.85 0.73
N GLU A 93 -15.24 10.94 1.11
CA GLU A 93 -15.16 9.57 0.56
C GLU A 93 -16.49 8.81 0.67
N LYS A 94 -17.24 8.98 1.77
CA LYS A 94 -18.59 8.39 1.93
C LYS A 94 -19.60 8.86 0.88
N LYS A 95 -19.52 10.13 0.45
CA LYS A 95 -20.44 10.74 -0.53
C LYS A 95 -19.84 10.80 -1.94
N CYS A 96 -18.62 10.31 -2.10
CA CYS A 96 -17.92 10.39 -3.36
C CYS A 96 -18.37 9.25 -4.28
N ASN A 97 -19.22 9.61 -5.24
CA ASN A 97 -19.80 8.70 -6.23
C ASN A 97 -18.89 8.47 -7.46
N ILE A 98 -17.67 9.01 -7.43
CA ILE A 98 -16.69 8.86 -8.51
C ILE A 98 -15.84 7.64 -8.17
N ALA A 99 -16.15 6.49 -8.76
CA ALA A 99 -15.15 5.43 -8.86
C ALA A 99 -14.16 5.85 -9.96
N ASN A 100 -12.86 5.73 -9.71
CA ASN A 100 -11.86 5.74 -10.78
C ASN A 100 -12.12 4.50 -11.68
N SER A 101 -13.09 4.64 -12.59
CA SER A 101 -13.37 3.67 -13.63
C SER A 101 -12.21 3.68 -14.62
N LYS A 102 -11.23 2.79 -14.41
CA LYS A 102 -10.41 2.28 -15.50
C LYS A 102 -10.96 0.93 -15.91
N LEU A 103 -12.08 0.94 -16.62
CA LEU A 103 -12.36 -0.10 -17.62
C LEU A 103 -11.36 0.12 -18.75
N ILE A 104 -10.24 -0.60 -18.72
CA ILE A 104 -9.47 -0.81 -19.95
C ILE A 104 -10.26 -1.87 -20.72
N ASN A 105 -11.11 -1.41 -21.64
CA ASN A 105 -11.81 -2.27 -22.57
C ASN A 105 -10.80 -2.78 -23.60
N ILE A 106 -10.16 -3.92 -23.33
CA ILE A 106 -9.38 -4.63 -24.34
C ILE A 106 -10.35 -5.55 -25.10
N ASN A 107 -10.93 -5.01 -26.17
CA ASN A 107 -11.59 -5.82 -27.19
C ASN A 107 -10.53 -6.62 -27.94
N ASN A 108 -10.18 -7.80 -27.45
CA ASN A 108 -9.51 -8.80 -28.27
C ASN A 108 -10.57 -9.75 -28.84
N THR A 109 -11.19 -9.33 -29.94
CA THR A 109 -11.90 -10.23 -30.85
C THR A 109 -10.85 -11.17 -31.46
N THR A 110 -10.82 -12.42 -31.01
CA THR A 110 -10.17 -13.49 -31.76
C THR A 110 -11.22 -14.56 -32.06
N ASN A 111 -11.66 -14.55 -33.31
CA ASN A 111 -12.41 -15.65 -33.91
C ASN A 111 -11.51 -16.88 -33.96
N ILE A 112 -11.87 -17.93 -33.24
CA ILE A 112 -11.42 -19.30 -33.54
C ILE A 112 -12.66 -20.18 -33.59
N THR A 113 -12.90 -20.72 -34.77
CA THR A 113 -13.99 -21.60 -35.16
C THR A 113 -13.92 -22.95 -34.45
N ASN A 114 -15.11 -23.48 -34.10
CA ASN A 114 -15.34 -24.76 -33.44
C ASN A 114 -14.73 -25.95 -34.19
N ASN A 115 -14.19 -26.93 -33.46
CA ASN A 115 -14.70 -28.31 -33.50
C ASN A 115 -14.05 -29.22 -32.43
N ILE A 116 -14.83 -30.23 -32.05
CA ILE A 116 -14.53 -31.45 -31.29
C ILE A 116 -14.95 -31.43 -29.80
N THR A 117 -16.11 -32.07 -29.61
CA THR A 117 -16.66 -32.70 -28.41
C THR A 117 -15.63 -33.44 -27.55
N ASN A 118 -15.61 -33.18 -26.24
CA ASN A 118 -15.67 -34.22 -25.17
C ASN A 118 -15.60 -33.60 -23.76
N ASN A 119 -16.55 -34.01 -22.90
CA ASN A 119 -16.59 -33.90 -21.43
C ASN A 119 -16.25 -32.53 -20.80
N ASN A 120 -17.25 -31.66 -20.68
CA ASN A 120 -17.08 -30.40 -19.96
C ASN A 120 -17.17 -30.60 -18.44
N THR A 121 -16.00 -30.78 -17.81
CA THR A 121 -15.80 -30.28 -16.45
C THR A 121 -15.86 -28.75 -16.54
N ILE A 122 -16.88 -28.12 -15.95
CA ILE A 122 -16.96 -26.65 -15.91
C ILE A 122 -15.89 -26.17 -14.93
N ASN A 123 -14.66 -26.00 -15.41
CA ASN A 123 -13.65 -25.25 -14.70
C ASN A 123 -14.01 -23.77 -14.85
N ASN A 124 -14.76 -23.23 -13.89
CA ASN A 124 -14.93 -21.78 -13.78
C ASN A 124 -13.55 -21.18 -13.47
N THR A 125 -12.80 -20.78 -14.50
CA THR A 125 -11.62 -19.93 -14.36
C THR A 125 -12.09 -18.55 -13.91
N ILE A 126 -12.04 -18.31 -12.60
CA ILE A 126 -12.25 -16.97 -12.03
C ILE A 126 -10.97 -16.17 -12.34
N ASN A 127 -11.05 -15.26 -13.31
CA ASN A 127 -9.99 -14.27 -13.54
C ASN A 127 -10.03 -13.23 -12.42
N ILE A 128 -9.24 -13.43 -11.36
CA ILE A 128 -9.11 -12.47 -10.26
C ILE A 128 -8.27 -11.29 -10.76
N THR A 129 -8.87 -10.11 -10.80
CA THR A 129 -8.13 -8.86 -11.07
C THR A 129 -7.63 -8.31 -9.73
N VAL A 130 -6.31 -8.26 -9.57
CA VAL A 130 -5.69 -7.72 -8.34
C VAL A 130 -5.86 -6.20 -8.30
N ASN A 131 -6.30 -5.69 -7.16
CA ASN A 131 -6.48 -4.27 -6.88
C ASN A 131 -5.13 -3.55 -6.79
N ASN A 132 -5.09 -2.29 -7.21
CA ASN A 132 -3.94 -1.44 -6.94
C ASN A 132 -3.79 -1.19 -5.42
N LEU A 133 -2.56 -0.95 -4.96
CA LEU A 133 -2.33 -0.53 -3.58
C LEU A 133 -3.06 0.79 -3.28
N GLY A 134 -3.83 0.82 -2.20
CA GLY A 134 -4.70 1.93 -1.79
C GLY A 134 -6.14 1.84 -2.33
N ASN A 135 -6.42 0.91 -3.24
CA ASN A 135 -7.76 0.62 -3.75
C ASN A 135 -8.24 -0.77 -3.30
N GLU A 136 -7.79 -1.22 -2.13
CA GLU A 136 -8.20 -2.51 -1.58
C GLU A 136 -9.71 -2.53 -1.33
N ASN A 137 -10.34 -3.67 -1.61
CA ASN A 137 -11.67 -3.95 -1.08
C ASN A 137 -11.54 -4.12 0.44
N ILE A 138 -12.13 -3.23 1.23
CA ILE A 138 -12.12 -3.33 2.70
C ILE A 138 -13.51 -3.59 3.27
N ASP A 139 -14.52 -3.75 2.41
CA ASP A 139 -15.92 -3.90 2.83
C ASP A 139 -16.11 -5.18 3.65
N TYR A 140 -15.40 -6.25 3.31
CA TYR A 140 -15.43 -7.50 4.07
C TYR A 140 -14.83 -7.36 5.48
N ILE A 141 -13.92 -6.40 5.68
CA ILE A 141 -13.35 -6.12 7.00
C ILE A 141 -14.34 -5.26 7.78
N ILE A 142 -14.83 -4.17 7.18
CA ILE A 142 -15.70 -3.18 7.85
C ILE A 142 -17.05 -3.78 8.25
N ASN A 143 -17.60 -4.66 7.42
CA ASN A 143 -18.90 -5.28 7.62
C ASN A 143 -18.83 -6.61 8.40
N ASP A 144 -17.63 -7.06 8.79
CA ASP A 144 -17.47 -8.20 9.68
C ASP A 144 -18.10 -7.87 11.06
N PRO A 145 -18.98 -8.73 11.62
CA PRO A 145 -19.51 -8.53 12.97
C PRO A 145 -18.44 -8.39 14.06
N GLU A 146 -17.29 -9.04 13.88
CA GLU A 146 -16.16 -8.97 14.81
C GLU A 146 -15.17 -7.83 14.46
N PHE A 147 -15.47 -6.98 13.47
CA PHE A 147 -14.61 -5.87 13.01
C PHE A 147 -14.11 -5.01 14.17
N ILE A 148 -15.01 -4.58 15.05
CA ILE A 148 -14.69 -3.66 16.15
C ILE A 148 -13.73 -4.32 17.14
N LYS A 149 -13.97 -5.59 17.46
CA LYS A 149 -13.11 -6.37 18.36
C LYS A 149 -11.74 -6.61 17.74
N PHE A 150 -11.69 -6.92 16.45
CA PHE A 150 -10.44 -7.05 15.69
C PHE A 150 -9.63 -5.75 15.72
N MET A 151 -10.26 -4.61 15.42
CA MET A 151 -9.58 -3.32 15.40
C MET A 151 -9.13 -2.87 16.81
N ASN A 152 -9.93 -3.11 17.85
CA ASN A 152 -9.50 -2.88 19.23
C ASN A 152 -8.25 -3.70 19.58
N ASN A 153 -8.23 -4.97 19.21
CA ASN A 153 -7.07 -5.84 19.39
C ASN A 153 -5.85 -5.30 18.60
N CYS A 154 -6.05 -4.81 17.38
CA CYS A 154 -4.99 -4.17 16.59
C CYS A 154 -4.38 -2.96 17.30
N ILE A 155 -5.20 -2.14 17.95
CA ILE A 155 -4.72 -0.95 18.68
C ILE A 155 -4.05 -1.34 20.00
N GLU A 156 -4.66 -2.24 20.77
CA GLU A 156 -4.13 -2.74 22.05
C GLU A 156 -2.77 -3.44 21.87
N ASN A 157 -2.59 -4.19 20.79
CA ASN A 157 -1.33 -4.90 20.47
C ASN A 157 -0.36 -4.09 19.59
N LYS A 158 -0.67 -2.83 19.30
CA LYS A 158 0.26 -1.86 18.70
C LYS A 158 0.91 -2.38 17.41
N ILE A 159 2.24 -2.53 17.33
CA ILE A 159 2.94 -2.96 16.12
C ILE A 159 2.51 -4.34 15.63
N ASP A 160 2.31 -5.30 16.55
CA ASP A 160 1.86 -6.65 16.20
C ASP A 160 0.40 -6.62 15.73
N GLY A 161 -0.40 -5.76 16.35
CA GLY A 161 -1.75 -5.48 15.92
C GLY A 161 -1.83 -4.87 14.52
N ILE A 162 -0.95 -3.93 14.19
CA ILE A 162 -0.82 -3.41 12.81
C ILE A 162 -0.35 -4.51 11.85
N CYS A 163 0.55 -5.39 12.26
CA CYS A 163 0.94 -6.54 11.46
C CYS A 163 -0.25 -7.48 11.18
N ASN A 164 -1.16 -7.66 12.13
CA ASN A 164 -2.39 -8.42 11.93
C ASN A 164 -3.35 -7.70 10.97
N LEU A 165 -3.46 -6.36 11.05
CA LEU A 165 -4.22 -5.57 10.09
C LEU A 165 -3.66 -5.70 8.67
N ILE A 166 -2.34 -5.62 8.51
CA ILE A 166 -1.64 -5.84 7.23
C ILE A 166 -1.99 -7.22 6.67
N ALA A 167 -1.91 -8.26 7.53
CA ALA A 167 -2.23 -9.62 7.14
C ALA A 167 -3.67 -9.76 6.66
N LYS A 168 -4.63 -9.24 7.44
CA LYS A 168 -6.06 -9.30 7.11
C LYS A 168 -6.38 -8.52 5.85
N LYS A 169 -5.73 -7.38 5.62
CA LYS A 169 -6.03 -6.50 4.49
C LYS A 169 -5.42 -6.95 3.17
N HIS A 170 -4.15 -7.36 3.17
CA HIS A 170 -3.37 -7.63 1.95
C HIS A 170 -3.04 -9.10 1.73
N PHE A 171 -3.29 -9.96 2.72
CA PHE A 171 -2.86 -11.35 2.71
C PHE A 171 -3.97 -12.32 3.16
N ASP A 172 -5.25 -11.92 3.13
CA ASP A 172 -6.36 -12.83 3.40
C ASP A 172 -6.57 -13.77 2.20
N PRO A 173 -6.46 -15.10 2.38
CA PRO A 173 -6.65 -16.06 1.29
C PRO A 173 -8.04 -15.99 0.63
N SER A 174 -9.05 -15.50 1.36
CA SER A 174 -10.43 -15.34 0.87
C SER A 174 -10.59 -14.09 -0.01
N HIS A 175 -9.62 -13.17 0.04
CA HIS A 175 -9.61 -11.90 -0.70
C HIS A 175 -8.34 -11.74 -1.53
N PRO A 176 -8.11 -12.62 -2.52
CA PRO A 176 -6.94 -12.57 -3.39
C PRO A 176 -6.84 -11.30 -4.25
N GLU A 177 -7.96 -10.59 -4.45
CA GLU A 177 -7.98 -9.28 -5.11
C GLU A 177 -7.13 -8.24 -4.37
N ASN A 178 -6.89 -8.40 -3.06
CA ASN A 178 -6.07 -7.47 -2.29
C ASN A 178 -4.60 -7.88 -2.16
N HIS A 179 -4.16 -8.96 -2.80
CA HIS A 179 -2.76 -9.43 -2.74
C HIS A 179 -1.85 -8.54 -3.61
N ASN A 180 -1.73 -7.28 -3.22
CA ASN A 180 -1.19 -6.18 -4.02
C ASN A 180 0.14 -5.62 -3.48
N ILE A 181 0.71 -6.23 -2.45
CA ILE A 181 2.02 -5.91 -1.90
C ILE A 181 2.71 -7.19 -1.45
N ARG A 182 4.02 -7.28 -1.69
CA ARG A 182 4.82 -8.42 -1.21
C ARG A 182 6.27 -8.06 -0.97
N LYS A 183 6.92 -8.86 -0.14
CA LYS A 183 8.38 -8.84 0.05
C LYS A 183 8.93 -10.23 -0.22
N LEU A 184 9.74 -10.34 -1.28
CA LEU A 184 10.27 -11.63 -1.74
C LEU A 184 11.53 -12.06 -0.99
N ASN A 185 12.39 -11.12 -0.59
CA ASN A 185 13.60 -11.42 0.16
C ASN A 185 13.60 -10.71 1.52
N LYS A 186 13.97 -11.43 2.58
CA LYS A 186 14.02 -10.86 3.94
C LYS A 186 15.08 -9.75 4.07
N LYS A 187 16.24 -9.94 3.44
CA LYS A 187 17.46 -9.13 3.67
C LYS A 187 17.63 -7.95 2.72
N ASP A 188 16.89 -7.90 1.62
CA ASP A 188 17.02 -6.80 0.67
C ASP A 188 16.23 -5.57 1.15
N SER A 189 16.55 -4.43 0.56
CA SER A 189 15.90 -3.15 0.86
C SER A 189 14.69 -2.89 -0.02
N PHE A 190 14.06 -3.92 -0.59
CA PHE A 190 13.01 -3.74 -1.59
C PHE A 190 11.70 -4.42 -1.20
N ILE A 191 10.60 -3.88 -1.73
CA ILE A 191 9.26 -4.45 -1.71
C ILE A 191 8.64 -4.31 -3.09
N GLU A 192 7.74 -5.22 -3.46
CA GLU A 192 6.99 -5.15 -4.70
C GLU A 192 5.56 -4.73 -4.43
N ILE A 193 5.08 -3.77 -5.22
CA ILE A 193 3.73 -3.22 -5.12
C ILE A 193 3.04 -3.41 -6.47
N TYR A 194 1.86 -4.01 -6.45
CA TYR A 194 1.05 -4.23 -7.63
C TYR A 194 0.29 -2.95 -8.00
N ASN A 195 0.52 -2.44 -9.21
CA ASN A 195 -0.15 -1.29 -9.77
C ASN A 195 -0.30 -1.43 -11.29
N ASN A 196 -1.48 -1.10 -11.82
CA ASN A 196 -1.77 -1.06 -13.26
C ASN A 196 -1.36 -2.36 -13.99
N ASN A 197 -1.80 -3.50 -13.46
CA ASN A 197 -1.52 -4.84 -14.02
C ASN A 197 -0.04 -5.26 -14.00
N SER A 198 0.79 -4.63 -13.16
CA SER A 198 2.22 -4.95 -13.07
C SER A 198 2.76 -4.82 -11.65
N TRP A 199 3.75 -5.65 -11.31
CA TRP A 199 4.51 -5.55 -10.07
C TRP A 199 5.64 -4.52 -10.22
N ASN A 200 5.64 -3.51 -9.35
CA ASN A 200 6.62 -2.43 -9.35
C ASN A 200 7.52 -2.56 -8.13
N LEU A 201 8.84 -2.63 -8.36
CA LEU A 201 9.83 -2.72 -7.29
C LEU A 201 10.13 -1.34 -6.71
N LYS A 202 10.00 -1.18 -5.39
CA LYS A 202 10.35 0.06 -4.67
C LYS A 202 11.31 -0.22 -3.52
N ASN A 203 12.11 0.77 -3.15
CA ASN A 203 12.82 0.74 -1.87
C ASN A 203 11.78 0.60 -0.75
N TYR A 204 12.09 -0.17 0.30
CA TYR A 204 11.14 -0.41 1.38
C TYR A 204 10.74 0.87 2.10
N LYS A 205 11.62 1.88 2.21
CA LYS A 205 11.27 3.15 2.85
C LYS A 205 10.21 3.87 2.03
N ASP A 206 10.50 4.11 0.76
CA ASP A 206 9.57 4.78 -0.17
C ASP A 206 8.26 4.00 -0.32
N GLY A 207 8.33 2.67 -0.38
CA GLY A 207 7.16 1.81 -0.48
C GLY A 207 6.32 1.78 0.81
N LEU A 208 6.96 1.80 1.99
CA LEU A 208 6.26 1.79 3.26
C LEU A 208 5.71 3.17 3.66
N ASP A 209 6.37 4.27 3.28
CA ASP A 209 5.86 5.64 3.45
C ASP A 209 4.44 5.80 2.88
N HIS A 210 4.13 5.05 1.83
CA HIS A 210 2.84 5.01 1.16
C HIS A 210 1.86 4.04 1.78
N PHE A 211 2.38 2.86 2.08
CA PHE A 211 1.61 1.79 2.68
C PHE A 211 1.01 2.20 4.03
N THR A 212 1.77 2.93 4.85
CA THR A 212 1.34 3.43 6.16
C THR A 212 0.10 4.33 6.08
N ILE A 213 -0.05 5.09 5.00
CA ILE A 213 -1.22 5.95 4.75
C ILE A 213 -2.48 5.10 4.57
N THR A 214 -2.36 3.97 3.87
CA THR A 214 -3.49 3.06 3.64
C THR A 214 -3.93 2.38 4.94
N LEU A 215 -3.01 2.19 5.89
CA LEU A 215 -3.30 1.65 7.22
C LEU A 215 -3.93 2.72 8.12
N GLU A 216 -3.39 3.94 8.10
CA GLU A 216 -3.99 5.10 8.78
C GLU A 216 -5.45 5.27 8.36
N THR A 217 -5.69 5.23 7.05
CA THR A 217 -7.04 5.37 6.49
C THR A 217 -7.97 4.31 7.07
N THR A 218 -7.57 3.03 7.08
CA THR A 218 -8.39 1.96 7.67
C THR A 218 -8.68 2.18 9.15
N ILE A 219 -7.71 2.69 9.92
CA ILE A 219 -7.93 2.97 11.34
C ILE A 219 -8.80 4.21 11.54
N SER A 220 -8.66 5.26 10.73
CA SER A 220 -9.56 6.42 10.78
C SER A 220 -11.02 6.00 10.56
N HIS A 221 -11.27 5.15 9.55
CA HIS A 221 -12.61 4.61 9.28
C HIS A 221 -13.18 3.87 10.51
N PHE A 222 -12.32 3.10 11.20
CA PHE A 222 -12.70 2.44 12.44
C PHE A 222 -13.06 3.45 13.55
N MET A 223 -12.21 4.46 13.79
CA MET A 223 -12.47 5.49 14.80
C MET A 223 -13.79 6.23 14.54
N GLU A 224 -14.10 6.50 13.28
CA GLU A 224 -15.34 7.16 12.89
C GLU A 224 -16.55 6.24 13.07
N LYS A 225 -16.42 4.94 12.77
CA LYS A 225 -17.48 3.96 13.04
C LYS A 225 -17.78 3.84 14.53
N MET A 226 -16.76 3.85 15.40
CA MET A 226 -16.98 3.88 16.85
C MET A 226 -17.82 5.09 17.28
N VAL A 227 -17.52 6.28 16.73
CA VAL A 227 -18.28 7.50 17.01
C VAL A 227 -19.71 7.41 16.48
N GLU A 228 -19.91 6.89 15.26
CA GLU A 228 -21.23 6.72 14.64
C GLU A 228 -22.12 5.74 15.42
N ASP A 229 -21.54 4.63 15.90
CA ASP A 229 -22.24 3.59 16.65
C ASP A 229 -22.37 3.93 18.15
N ASN A 230 -21.96 5.14 18.57
CA ASN A 230 -21.91 5.59 19.98
C ASN A 230 -21.14 4.62 20.90
N ILE A 231 -20.09 3.98 20.38
CA ILE A 231 -19.22 3.09 21.13
C ILE A 231 -18.11 3.93 21.76
N GLU A 232 -17.96 3.79 23.08
CA GLU A 232 -16.96 4.52 23.84
C GLU A 232 -15.54 4.16 23.37
N ILE A 233 -14.77 5.19 23.01
CA ILE A 233 -13.35 5.05 22.69
C ILE A 233 -12.56 5.12 23.98
N LYS A 234 -11.81 4.06 24.30
CA LYS A 234 -10.87 4.03 25.43
C LYS A 234 -9.70 4.99 25.17
N TYR A 235 -9.86 6.25 25.57
CA TYR A 235 -8.93 7.34 25.26
C TYR A 235 -7.48 6.99 25.59
N ASP A 236 -7.20 6.41 26.76
CA ASP A 236 -5.85 6.05 27.19
C ASP A 236 -5.20 4.99 26.28
N VAL A 237 -5.98 4.01 25.81
CA VAL A 237 -5.49 2.97 24.90
C VAL A 237 -5.09 3.58 23.57
N ILE A 238 -5.95 4.45 22.99
CA ILE A 238 -5.64 5.14 21.74
C ILE A 238 -4.46 6.10 21.94
N GLN A 239 -4.42 6.85 23.03
CA GLN A 239 -3.34 7.80 23.30
C GLN A 239 -1.99 7.09 23.41
N TYR A 240 -1.95 5.94 24.06
CA TYR A 240 -0.75 5.12 24.16
C TYR A 240 -0.34 4.56 22.78
N PHE A 241 -1.29 4.07 21.99
CA PHE A 241 -1.06 3.65 20.61
C PHE A 241 -0.48 4.79 19.76
N MET A 242 -1.05 5.98 19.88
CA MET A 242 -0.56 7.17 19.18
C MET A 242 0.88 7.49 19.59
N LYS A 243 1.23 7.42 20.88
CA LYS A 243 2.61 7.69 21.35
C LYS A 243 3.64 6.70 20.79
N GLU A 244 3.30 5.41 20.66
CA GLU A 244 4.26 4.38 20.21
C GLU A 244 4.29 4.13 18.69
N ILE A 245 3.22 4.44 17.97
CA ILE A 245 3.09 4.13 16.54
C ILE A 245 2.58 5.34 15.76
N GLY A 246 1.40 5.85 16.14
CA GLY A 246 0.70 6.87 15.36
C GLY A 246 1.54 8.12 15.11
N THR A 247 2.17 8.68 16.14
CA THR A 247 3.00 9.90 16.04
C THR A 247 4.26 9.68 15.22
N ILE A 248 4.94 8.54 15.39
CA ILE A 248 6.16 8.19 14.64
C ILE A 248 5.84 7.98 13.15
N LEU A 249 4.65 7.48 12.83
CA LEU A 249 4.15 7.36 11.46
C LEU A 249 3.44 8.63 10.96
N HIS A 250 3.38 9.68 11.78
CA HIS A 250 2.69 10.93 11.51
C HIS A 250 1.19 10.79 11.18
N TRP A 251 0.52 9.82 11.79
CA TRP A 251 -0.92 9.60 11.65
C TRP A 251 -1.73 10.62 12.45
N ASP A 252 -2.90 10.97 11.93
CA ASP A 252 -3.91 11.75 12.64
C ASP A 252 -5.23 10.98 12.71
N LEU A 253 -5.50 10.41 13.88
CA LEU A 253 -6.71 9.64 14.18
C LEU A 253 -7.79 10.47 14.89
N SER A 254 -7.66 11.81 14.89
CA SER A 254 -8.61 12.70 15.55
C SER A 254 -10.00 12.62 14.89
N THR A 255 -11.03 12.60 15.72
CA THR A 255 -12.43 12.61 15.30
C THR A 255 -13.10 13.92 15.73
N ASN A 256 -14.40 14.10 15.45
CA ASN A 256 -15.11 15.29 15.94
C ASN A 256 -15.15 15.35 17.48
N ASN A 257 -15.13 14.20 18.15
CA ASN A 257 -15.31 14.10 19.60
C ASN A 257 -13.99 13.89 20.36
N TYR A 258 -12.92 13.52 19.65
CA TYR A 258 -11.64 13.16 20.26
C TYR A 258 -10.47 13.79 19.50
N ASP A 259 -9.64 14.55 20.22
CA ASP A 259 -8.40 15.14 19.69
C ASP A 259 -7.20 14.27 20.04
N PHE A 260 -6.70 13.55 19.03
CA PHE A 260 -5.48 12.75 19.08
C PHE A 260 -4.33 13.42 18.31
N SER A 261 -4.47 14.70 17.98
CA SER A 261 -3.45 15.43 17.25
C SER A 261 -2.19 15.58 18.11
N TYR A 262 -1.04 15.59 17.44
CA TYR A 262 0.27 15.76 18.07
C TYR A 262 0.41 17.05 18.91
N GLN A 263 -0.52 17.99 18.78
CA GLN A 263 -0.53 19.27 19.50
C GLN A 263 -1.26 19.24 20.86
N ASN A 264 -1.89 18.11 21.22
CA ASN A 264 -2.56 17.91 22.51
C ASN A 264 -1.57 18.06 23.69
N ARG A 265 -2.02 18.66 24.81
CA ARG A 265 -1.21 18.88 26.03
C ARG A 265 -0.57 17.59 26.56
N ASP A 266 -1.24 16.46 26.46
CA ASP A 266 -0.73 15.16 26.95
C ASP A 266 0.31 14.51 26.02
N MET A 267 0.43 15.02 24.79
CA MET A 267 1.44 14.65 23.79
C MET A 267 2.59 15.67 23.73
N LYS A 268 2.39 16.92 24.18
CA LYS A 268 3.44 17.97 24.23
C LYS A 268 4.67 17.59 25.07
N ASN A 269 4.52 16.73 26.07
CA ASN A 269 5.62 16.23 26.90
C ASN A 269 6.37 15.05 26.27
N TYR A 270 5.89 14.51 25.15
CA TYR A 270 6.53 13.46 24.36
C TYR A 270 7.23 14.05 23.13
N LYS A 271 8.13 15.01 23.36
CA LYS A 271 8.91 15.61 22.27
C LYS A 271 10.20 14.82 22.09
N LEU A 272 10.13 13.76 21.27
CA LEU A 272 11.31 12.99 20.87
C LEU A 272 12.30 13.89 20.10
N SER A 273 13.60 13.59 20.21
CA SER A 273 14.56 14.21 19.32
C SER A 273 14.35 13.70 17.88
N GLU A 274 14.66 14.53 16.88
CA GLU A 274 14.57 14.14 15.46
C GLU A 274 15.37 12.86 15.15
N LYS A 275 16.46 12.63 15.90
CA LYS A 275 17.29 11.42 15.78
C LYS A 275 16.56 10.18 16.30
N ASP A 276 15.91 10.28 17.45
CA ASP A 276 15.18 9.16 18.07
C ASP A 276 13.94 8.79 17.25
N GLU A 277 13.24 9.79 16.73
CA GLU A 277 12.10 9.61 15.82
C GLU A 277 12.51 8.85 14.56
N LYS A 278 13.60 9.24 13.89
CA LYS A 278 14.14 8.53 12.72
C LYS A 278 14.56 7.09 13.05
N MET A 279 15.11 6.86 14.24
CA MET A 279 15.51 5.53 14.70
C MET A 279 14.28 4.63 14.92
N LEU A 280 13.25 5.15 15.59
CA LEU A 280 12.00 4.43 15.85
C LEU A 280 11.24 4.15 14.55
N LEU A 281 11.14 5.11 13.64
CA LEU A 281 10.56 4.92 12.31
C LEU A 281 11.26 3.79 11.55
N THR A 282 12.60 3.78 11.57
CA THR A 282 13.38 2.71 10.95
C THR A 282 13.11 1.34 11.57
N LYS A 283 12.88 1.29 12.89
CA LYS A 283 12.52 0.05 13.60
C LYS A 283 11.14 -0.44 13.19
N ILE A 284 10.15 0.44 13.11
CA ILE A 284 8.79 0.14 12.64
C ILE A 284 8.84 -0.41 11.21
N TYR A 285 9.57 0.25 10.31
CA TYR A 285 9.64 -0.17 8.90
C TYR A 285 10.30 -1.54 8.73
N LYS A 286 11.30 -1.86 9.57
CA LYS A 286 11.89 -3.19 9.60
C LYS A 286 10.87 -4.25 10.02
N LEU A 287 10.07 -3.98 11.06
CA LEU A 287 9.02 -4.89 11.51
C LEU A 287 7.93 -5.08 10.44
N PHE A 288 7.52 -4.02 9.75
CA PHE A 288 6.62 -4.14 8.60
C PHE A 288 7.22 -4.96 7.47
N CYS A 289 8.51 -4.80 7.16
CA CYS A 289 9.18 -5.66 6.18
C CYS A 289 9.17 -7.13 6.61
N GLU A 290 9.41 -7.43 7.88
CA GLU A 290 9.37 -8.81 8.39
C GLU A 290 7.95 -9.39 8.30
N CYS A 291 6.94 -8.60 8.64
CA CYS A 291 5.52 -8.94 8.47
C CYS A 291 5.18 -9.23 7.01
N LEU A 292 5.50 -8.31 6.09
CA LEU A 292 5.27 -8.48 4.65
C LEU A 292 5.94 -9.75 4.13
N PHE A 293 7.20 -10.00 4.50
CA PHE A 293 7.93 -11.20 4.08
C PHE A 293 7.31 -12.49 4.63
N LYS A 294 6.91 -12.49 5.91
CA LYS A 294 6.25 -13.63 6.56
C LYS A 294 4.98 -14.01 5.80
N TYR A 295 4.09 -13.05 5.53
CA TYR A 295 2.81 -13.34 4.89
C TYR A 295 2.94 -13.57 3.37
N SER A 296 3.86 -12.91 2.69
CA SER A 296 4.19 -13.20 1.28
C SER A 296 4.56 -14.66 1.08
N LYS A 297 5.33 -15.25 2.03
CA LYS A 297 5.69 -16.66 1.99
C LYS A 297 4.55 -17.63 2.25
N ILE A 298 3.52 -17.21 2.98
CA ILE A 298 2.37 -18.07 3.31
C ILE A 298 1.49 -18.21 2.06
N ILE A 299 1.28 -17.11 1.32
CA ILE A 299 0.41 -17.11 0.14
C ILE A 299 1.07 -17.70 -1.09
N HIS A 300 2.36 -17.42 -1.32
CA HIS A 300 3.08 -17.88 -2.51
C HIS A 300 3.70 -19.28 -2.36
N LYS A 301 3.22 -20.08 -1.39
CA LYS A 301 3.67 -21.46 -1.17
C LYS A 301 2.88 -22.53 -1.95
N ASN A 302 1.98 -22.10 -2.83
CA ASN A 302 1.23 -22.95 -3.75
C ASN A 302 1.70 -22.75 -5.19
#